data_AF-V5GK13-F1
#
_entry.id   AF-V5GK13-F1
#
_cell.length_a   1.000
_cell.length_b   1.000
_cell.length_c   1.000
_cell.angle_alpha   90.00
_cell.angle_beta   90.00
_cell.angle_gamma   90.00
#
_symmetry.space_group_name_H-M   'P 1'
#
loop_
_entity.id
_entity.type
_entity.pdbx_description
1 polymer ?
#
loop_
_entity_poly.entity_id
_entity_poly.type
_entity_poly.pdbx_seq_one_letter_code
_entity_poly.pdbx_strand_id
1 'polypeptide(L)'
;MLWLYVLVVVLSASLDLTLSGPTAERVVYPRLLQARGANGEKLLHIRNGLTLHLEKTSVLAENFILTTFEGGNQIHTAMNGKDLEKNLYRDRNQAAAISVEEQDGTLEVRGALSPKLRIAPSPLKARSEDGQIAHEIFEIEQNGDFRSDYIVPPSLKSARTLQWFTVTSTTEFL
;
A
#
# COMPACT_ATOMS: atom_id res chain seq x y z
N MET A 1 -47.03 -28.31 34.36
CA MET A 1 -47.30 -27.56 33.11
C MET A 1 -46.68 -26.16 33.08
N LEU A 2 -46.50 -25.45 34.21
CA LEU A 2 -45.80 -24.15 34.25
C LEU A 2 -44.25 -24.27 34.18
N TRP A 3 -43.68 -25.37 34.67
CA TRP A 3 -42.22 -25.58 34.74
C TRP A 3 -41.57 -25.75 33.34
N LEU A 4 -42.32 -26.30 32.39
CA LEU A 4 -41.91 -26.44 30.99
C LEU A 4 -41.79 -25.07 30.28
N TYR A 5 -42.62 -24.10 30.67
CA TYR A 5 -42.61 -22.75 30.10
C TYR A 5 -41.35 -21.97 30.51
N VAL A 6 -40.92 -22.13 31.76
CA VAL A 6 -39.69 -21.47 32.26
C VAL A 6 -38.45 -22.00 31.53
N LEU A 7 -38.42 -23.29 31.20
CA LEU A 7 -37.32 -23.92 30.49
C LEU A 7 -37.22 -23.43 29.03
N VAL A 8 -38.35 -23.18 28.36
CA VAL A 8 -38.41 -22.60 27.01
C VAL A 8 -37.96 -21.14 27.01
N VAL A 9 -38.34 -20.34 28.02
CA VAL A 9 -37.94 -18.93 28.11
C VAL A 9 -36.42 -18.80 28.34
N VAL A 10 -35.83 -19.64 29.19
CA VAL A 10 -34.38 -19.66 29.41
C VAL A 10 -33.61 -20.13 28.16
N LEU A 11 -34.15 -21.09 27.40
CA LEU A 11 -33.58 -21.49 26.11
C LEU A 11 -33.64 -20.37 25.06
N SER A 12 -34.74 -19.60 25.02
CA SER A 12 -34.86 -18.47 24.07
C SER A 12 -33.96 -17.28 24.41
N ALA A 13 -33.62 -17.09 25.69
CA ALA A 13 -32.79 -15.97 26.14
C ALA A 13 -31.28 -16.23 25.99
N SER A 14 -30.86 -17.45 25.63
CA SER A 14 -29.45 -17.85 25.61
C SER A 14 -28.87 -18.05 24.21
N LEU A 15 -29.61 -17.69 23.16
CA LEU A 15 -29.18 -17.90 21.77
C LEU A 15 -28.76 -16.60 21.06
N ASP A 16 -28.06 -15.72 21.75
CA ASP A 16 -27.27 -14.68 21.08
C ASP A 16 -25.96 -15.31 20.59
N LEU A 17 -26.09 -16.14 19.54
CA LEU A 17 -24.94 -16.60 18.77
C LEU A 17 -24.42 -15.42 17.97
N THR A 18 -23.46 -14.67 18.53
CA THR A 18 -22.71 -13.68 17.77
C THR A 18 -21.86 -14.43 16.75
N LEU A 19 -22.42 -14.67 15.56
CA LEU A 19 -21.63 -15.00 14.38
C LEU A 19 -20.66 -13.83 14.19
N SER A 20 -19.38 -14.11 14.41
CA SER A 20 -18.32 -13.22 13.95
C SER A 20 -18.58 -12.93 12.47
N GLY A 21 -18.74 -11.65 12.15
CA GLY A 21 -19.25 -11.15 10.88
C GLY A 21 -18.47 -11.63 9.65
N PRO A 22 -19.01 -11.39 8.45
CA PRO A 22 -18.49 -11.95 7.20
C PRO A 22 -17.01 -11.62 7.05
N THR A 23 -16.21 -12.63 6.72
CA THR A 23 -14.83 -12.48 6.25
C THR A 23 -14.77 -11.29 5.32
N ALA A 24 -14.05 -10.23 5.71
CA ALA A 24 -13.91 -9.02 4.92
C ALA A 24 -13.69 -9.40 3.46
N GLU A 25 -14.56 -8.94 2.56
CA GLU A 25 -14.53 -9.35 1.16
C GLU A 25 -13.14 -9.05 0.60
N ARG A 26 -12.36 -10.13 0.43
CA ARG A 26 -10.96 -10.03 0.02
C ARG A 26 -10.88 -9.68 -1.44
N VAL A 27 -11.83 -10.15 -2.26
CA VAL A 27 -11.90 -9.85 -3.69
C VAL A 27 -12.82 -8.66 -3.90
N VAL A 28 -12.34 -7.62 -4.58
CA VAL A 28 -13.08 -6.39 -4.86
C VAL A 28 -12.92 -5.96 -6.31
N TYR A 29 -13.80 -5.07 -6.78
CA TYR A 29 -13.78 -4.54 -8.13
C TYR A 29 -13.77 -3.01 -8.07
N PRO A 30 -12.57 -2.39 -7.99
CA PRO A 30 -12.45 -0.97 -7.79
C PRO A 30 -13.00 -0.20 -9.00
N ARG A 31 -13.53 1.01 -8.73
CA ARG A 31 -14.09 1.91 -9.74
C ARG A 31 -13.55 3.31 -9.52
N LEU A 32 -12.95 3.86 -10.57
CA LEU A 32 -12.49 5.24 -10.58
C LEU A 32 -13.64 6.16 -11.00
N LEU A 33 -14.02 7.07 -10.12
CA LEU A 33 -15.06 8.05 -10.35
C LEU A 33 -14.41 9.43 -10.46
N GLN A 34 -14.80 10.20 -11.48
CA GLN A 34 -14.31 11.56 -11.68
C GLN A 34 -15.45 12.55 -11.55
N ALA A 35 -15.28 13.56 -10.70
CA ALA A 35 -16.25 14.64 -10.54
C ALA A 35 -16.36 15.46 -11.83
N ARG A 36 -17.59 15.80 -12.23
CA ARG A 36 -17.85 16.75 -13.33
C ARG A 36 -17.74 18.18 -12.78
N GLY A 37 -16.52 18.66 -12.61
CA GLY A 37 -16.21 20.02 -12.13
C GLY A 37 -14.78 20.41 -12.44
N ALA A 38 -14.46 21.70 -12.38
CA ALA A 38 -13.15 22.23 -12.76
C ALA A 38 -11.97 21.65 -11.95
N ASN A 39 -12.24 21.14 -10.75
CA ASN A 39 -11.23 20.61 -9.84
C ASN A 39 -10.80 19.17 -10.18
N GLY A 40 -11.58 18.44 -10.99
CA GLY A 40 -11.21 17.10 -11.46
C GLY A 40 -10.94 16.08 -10.35
N GLU A 41 -11.65 16.19 -9.22
CA GLU A 41 -11.47 15.29 -8.08
C GLU A 41 -11.73 13.84 -8.49
N LYS A 42 -10.76 12.98 -8.18
CA LYS A 42 -10.80 11.53 -8.43
C LYS A 42 -11.16 10.81 -7.14
N LEU A 43 -12.21 10.02 -7.18
CA LEU A 43 -12.59 9.12 -6.10
C LEU A 43 -12.36 7.68 -6.55
N LEU A 44 -11.68 6.89 -5.72
CA LEU A 44 -11.58 5.46 -5.94
C LEU A 44 -12.53 4.75 -5.01
N HIS A 45 -13.63 4.24 -5.55
CA HIS A 45 -14.53 3.38 -4.82
C HIS A 45 -14.02 1.95 -4.88
N ILE A 46 -13.77 1.33 -3.72
CA ILE A 46 -13.20 -0.02 -3.66
C ILE A 46 -14.25 -1.03 -3.19
N ARG A 47 -14.94 -0.70 -2.10
CA ARG A 47 -16.11 -1.42 -1.59
C ARG A 47 -16.93 -0.51 -0.67
N ASN A 48 -18.06 -0.99 -0.19
CA ASN A 48 -18.85 -0.30 0.83
C ASN A 48 -17.99 0.03 2.07
N GLY A 49 -18.00 1.30 2.47
CA GLY A 49 -17.20 1.80 3.59
C GLY A 49 -15.71 2.02 3.29
N LEU A 50 -15.24 1.79 2.06
CA LEU A 50 -13.87 2.06 1.65
C LEU A 50 -13.84 2.79 0.30
N THR A 51 -13.69 4.11 0.37
CA THR A 51 -13.52 5.00 -0.78
C THR A 51 -12.37 5.95 -0.49
N LEU A 52 -11.49 6.14 -1.46
CA LEU A 52 -10.33 7.03 -1.33
C LEU A 52 -10.54 8.31 -2.12
N HIS A 53 -10.17 9.44 -1.52
CA HIS A 53 -10.07 10.73 -2.16
C HIS A 53 -8.66 10.91 -2.71
N LEU A 54 -8.52 10.86 -4.03
CA LEU A 54 -7.22 10.80 -4.68
C LEU A 54 -6.66 12.19 -4.94
N GLU A 55 -5.60 12.54 -4.21
CA GLU A 55 -4.75 13.70 -4.50
C GLU A 55 -3.53 13.28 -5.31
N LYS A 56 -3.11 14.10 -6.27
CA LYS A 56 -1.84 13.90 -6.95
C LYS A 56 -0.66 14.03 -6.00
N THR A 57 0.27 13.09 -6.09
CA THR A 57 1.55 13.16 -5.40
C THR A 57 2.56 13.98 -6.23
N SER A 58 3.40 14.76 -5.56
CA SER A 58 4.48 15.57 -6.17
C SER A 58 5.59 15.78 -5.14
N VAL A 59 6.17 14.70 -4.63
CA VAL A 59 7.19 14.68 -3.58
C VAL A 59 8.54 14.13 -4.07
N LEU A 60 8.56 13.38 -5.17
CA LEU A 60 9.78 12.80 -5.72
C LEU A 60 10.58 13.85 -6.48
N ALA A 61 11.90 13.77 -6.33
CA ALA A 61 12.84 14.56 -7.11
C ALA A 61 12.73 14.18 -8.60
N GLU A 62 12.91 15.15 -9.49
CA GLU A 62 12.78 14.93 -10.93
C GLU A 62 13.74 13.86 -11.45
N ASN A 63 14.96 13.82 -10.93
CA ASN A 63 15.98 12.84 -11.30
C ASN A 63 16.42 12.08 -10.05
N PHE A 64 16.30 10.76 -10.05
CA PHE A 64 16.82 9.90 -8.99
C PHE A 64 17.62 8.73 -9.55
N ILE A 65 18.63 8.27 -8.81
CA ILE A 65 19.45 7.10 -9.17
C ILE A 65 19.03 5.93 -8.27
N LEU A 66 18.39 4.92 -8.86
CA LEU A 66 18.16 3.65 -8.18
C LEU A 66 19.46 2.84 -8.21
N THR A 67 19.89 2.38 -7.06
CA THR A 67 21.05 1.51 -6.92
C THR A 67 20.59 0.13 -6.48
N THR A 68 20.78 -0.88 -7.33
CA THR A 68 20.43 -2.28 -7.04
C THR A 68 21.70 -3.12 -6.95
N PHE A 69 21.69 -4.13 -6.10
CA PHE A 69 22.77 -5.12 -6.04
C PHE A 69 22.29 -6.43 -6.68
N GLU A 70 22.86 -6.77 -7.83
CA GLU A 70 22.57 -8.02 -8.54
C GLU A 70 23.86 -8.84 -8.68
N GLY A 71 23.88 -10.05 -8.12
CA GLY A 71 25.05 -10.92 -8.19
C GLY A 71 26.33 -10.33 -7.57
N GLY A 72 26.22 -9.43 -6.58
CA GLY A 72 27.34 -8.73 -5.97
C GLY A 72 27.82 -7.48 -6.72
N ASN A 73 27.24 -7.18 -7.89
CA ASN A 73 27.52 -5.96 -8.63
C ASN A 73 26.50 -4.87 -8.30
N GLN A 74 27.00 -3.64 -8.18
CA GLN A 74 26.18 -2.46 -8.00
C GLN A 74 25.74 -1.91 -9.37
N ILE A 75 24.44 -1.84 -9.61
CA ILE A 75 23.83 -1.34 -10.84
C ILE A 75 23.17 0.00 -10.53
N HIS A 76 23.50 1.04 -11.31
CA HIS A 76 22.90 2.36 -11.19
C HIS A 76 21.93 2.60 -12.34
N THR A 77 20.67 2.85 -12.02
CA THR A 77 19.62 3.14 -12.99
C THR A 77 19.11 4.55 -12.76
N ALA A 78 19.29 5.43 -13.76
CA ALA A 78 18.70 6.75 -13.75
C ALA A 78 17.20 6.64 -14.00
N MET A 79 16.42 7.34 -13.18
CA MET A 79 14.97 7.30 -13.20
C MET A 79 14.41 8.72 -13.13
N ASN A 80 13.27 8.92 -13.78
CA ASN A 80 12.53 10.18 -13.76
C ASN A 80 11.43 10.13 -12.70
N GLY A 81 11.49 11.01 -11.70
CA GLY A 81 10.50 11.10 -10.63
C GLY A 81 9.12 11.50 -11.14
N LYS A 82 9.05 12.34 -12.17
CA LYS A 82 7.76 12.72 -12.78
C LYS A 82 7.05 11.53 -13.41
N ASP A 83 7.81 10.63 -14.04
CA ASP A 83 7.24 9.40 -14.60
C ASP A 83 6.78 8.44 -13.49
N LEU A 84 7.55 8.31 -12.41
CA LEU A 84 7.19 7.47 -11.27
C LEU A 84 5.94 7.97 -10.51
N GLU A 85 5.77 9.29 -10.40
CA GLU A 85 4.59 9.88 -9.74
C GLU A 85 3.38 10.04 -10.66
N LYS A 86 3.55 9.88 -11.97
CA LYS A 86 2.50 10.15 -12.97
C LYS A 86 1.19 9.45 -12.66
N ASN A 87 1.23 8.23 -12.11
CA ASN A 87 0.05 7.45 -11.74
C ASN A 87 -0.13 7.27 -10.23
N LEU A 88 0.72 7.92 -9.42
CA LEU A 88 0.70 7.82 -7.97
C LEU A 88 -0.24 8.87 -7.37
N TYR A 89 -1.10 8.41 -6.46
CA TYR A 89 -2.03 9.24 -5.71
C TYR A 89 -1.91 8.93 -4.22
N ARG A 90 -2.30 9.91 -3.40
CA ARG A 90 -2.41 9.74 -1.95
C ARG A 90 -3.79 10.12 -1.46
N ASP A 91 -4.21 9.49 -0.37
CA ASP A 91 -5.31 9.96 0.48
C ASP A 91 -4.73 10.17 1.88
N ARG A 92 -4.66 11.43 2.31
CA ARG A 92 -4.06 11.80 3.60
C ARG A 92 -4.90 11.31 4.78
N ASN A 93 -6.23 11.26 4.63
CA ASN A 93 -7.13 10.87 5.71
C ASN A 93 -7.01 9.38 6.01
N GLN A 94 -6.75 8.58 4.98
CA GLN A 94 -6.60 7.12 5.10
C GLN A 94 -5.13 6.68 5.24
N ALA A 95 -4.17 7.62 5.13
CA ALA A 95 -2.75 7.32 4.96
C ALA A 95 -2.51 6.31 3.81
N ALA A 96 -3.24 6.51 2.70
CA ALA A 96 -3.16 5.67 1.52
C ALA A 96 -2.17 6.23 0.50
N ALA A 97 -1.50 5.33 -0.22
CA ALA A 97 -0.64 5.63 -1.35
C ALA A 97 -0.83 4.55 -2.41
N ILE A 98 -1.42 4.93 -3.54
CA ILE A 98 -1.84 3.98 -4.59
C ILE A 98 -1.37 4.40 -5.97
N SER A 99 -0.95 3.44 -6.77
CA SER A 99 -0.85 3.60 -8.24
C SER A 99 -2.19 3.25 -8.85
N VAL A 100 -2.65 4.09 -9.79
CA VAL A 100 -3.86 3.86 -10.57
C VAL A 100 -3.50 3.92 -12.05
N GLU A 101 -3.63 2.80 -12.73
CA GLU A 101 -3.34 2.62 -14.14
C GLU A 101 -4.63 2.24 -14.88
N GLU A 102 -4.95 2.97 -15.96
CA GLU A 102 -6.02 2.60 -16.89
C GLU A 102 -5.37 2.26 -18.23
N GLN A 103 -5.52 1.00 -18.66
CA GLN A 103 -5.06 0.52 -19.96
C GLN A 103 -6.15 -0.30 -20.62
N ASP A 104 -6.47 -0.01 -21.88
CA ASP A 104 -7.47 -0.73 -22.67
C ASP A 104 -8.83 -0.87 -21.97
N GLY A 105 -9.25 0.17 -21.24
CA GLY A 105 -10.49 0.20 -20.46
C GLY A 105 -10.46 -0.61 -19.16
N THR A 106 -9.31 -1.18 -18.81
CA THR A 106 -9.10 -1.95 -17.59
C THR A 106 -8.41 -1.09 -16.54
N LEU A 107 -9.01 -1.02 -15.35
CA LEU A 107 -8.46 -0.32 -14.19
C LEU A 107 -7.63 -1.29 -13.34
N GLU A 108 -6.35 -0.96 -13.15
CA GLU A 108 -5.48 -1.64 -12.19
C GLU A 108 -5.09 -0.69 -11.06
N VAL A 109 -5.23 -1.19 -9.82
CA VAL A 109 -4.90 -0.46 -8.61
C VAL A 109 -3.92 -1.27 -7.78
N ARG A 110 -2.81 -0.64 -7.41
CA ARG A 110 -1.78 -1.23 -6.55
C ARG A 110 -1.46 -0.27 -5.40
N GLY A 111 -1.19 -0.80 -4.22
CA GLY A 111 -0.54 -0.02 -3.15
C GLY A 111 -1.23 -0.10 -1.80
N ALA A 112 -0.94 0.89 -0.96
CA ALA A 112 -1.44 1.01 0.41
C ALA A 112 -2.81 1.67 0.42
N LEU A 113 -3.78 0.97 0.99
CA LEU A 113 -5.11 1.50 1.29
C LEU A 113 -5.15 2.15 2.67
N SER A 114 -4.29 1.65 3.57
CA SER A 114 -4.08 2.17 4.91
C SER A 114 -2.74 1.65 5.44
N PRO A 115 -2.32 2.02 6.66
CA PRO A 115 -1.09 1.51 7.26
C PRO A 115 -1.03 -0.02 7.40
N LYS A 116 -2.19 -0.70 7.39
CA LYS A 116 -2.29 -2.17 7.54
C LYS A 116 -2.85 -2.87 6.30
N LEU A 117 -3.46 -2.15 5.36
CA LEU A 117 -4.16 -2.75 4.22
C LEU A 117 -3.49 -2.42 2.90
N ARG A 118 -3.44 -3.43 2.03
CA ARG A 118 -2.90 -3.33 0.67
C ARG A 118 -3.92 -3.85 -0.32
N ILE A 119 -3.83 -3.33 -1.55
CA ILE A 119 -4.59 -3.80 -2.70
C ILE A 119 -3.64 -4.18 -3.84
N ALA A 120 -3.96 -5.26 -4.53
CA ALA A 120 -3.26 -5.68 -5.75
C ALA A 120 -4.24 -6.32 -6.75
N PRO A 121 -3.97 -6.23 -8.07
CA PRO A 121 -4.73 -6.98 -9.07
C PRO A 121 -4.59 -8.50 -8.86
N SER A 122 -5.68 -9.22 -9.07
CA SER A 122 -5.74 -10.69 -9.00
C SER A 122 -6.38 -11.24 -10.30
N PRO A 123 -5.64 -11.22 -11.42
CA PRO A 123 -6.18 -11.56 -12.75
C PRO A 123 -6.58 -13.03 -12.90
N LEU A 124 -6.13 -13.90 -11.98
CA LEU A 124 -6.51 -15.31 -11.93
C LEU A 124 -7.91 -15.52 -11.32
N LYS A 125 -8.49 -14.51 -10.67
CA LYS A 125 -9.87 -14.53 -10.18
C LYS A 125 -10.82 -14.15 -11.30
N ALA A 126 -12.07 -14.58 -11.16
CA ALA A 126 -13.12 -14.24 -12.11
C ALA A 126 -13.24 -12.71 -12.25
N ARG A 127 -13.41 -12.23 -13.49
CA ARG A 127 -13.76 -10.83 -13.75
C ARG A 127 -15.19 -10.55 -13.30
N SER A 128 -15.51 -9.29 -13.06
CA SER A 128 -16.91 -8.90 -12.86
C SER A 128 -17.72 -9.10 -14.15
N GLU A 129 -19.05 -9.06 -14.03
CA GLU A 129 -19.96 -9.07 -15.19
C GLU A 129 -19.66 -7.92 -16.17
N ASP A 130 -19.23 -6.77 -15.65
CA ASP A 130 -18.81 -5.59 -16.40
C ASP A 130 -17.38 -5.73 -16.99
N GLY A 131 -16.73 -6.88 -16.82
CA GLY A 131 -15.37 -7.15 -17.31
C GLY A 131 -14.24 -6.59 -16.46
N GLN A 132 -14.52 -6.10 -15.24
CA GLN A 132 -13.52 -5.51 -14.36
C GLN A 132 -12.57 -6.59 -13.82
N ILE A 133 -11.27 -6.27 -13.74
CA ILE A 133 -10.29 -7.15 -13.09
C ILE A 133 -10.54 -7.16 -11.59
N ALA A 134 -10.60 -8.37 -11.04
CA ALA A 134 -10.64 -8.60 -9.60
C ALA A 134 -9.36 -8.09 -8.94
N HIS A 135 -9.51 -7.48 -7.78
CA HIS A 135 -8.41 -7.06 -6.92
C HIS A 135 -8.52 -7.76 -5.58
N GLU A 136 -7.39 -8.02 -4.93
CA GLU A 136 -7.37 -8.58 -3.59
C GLU A 136 -6.92 -7.55 -2.56
N ILE A 137 -7.65 -7.48 -1.44
CA ILE A 137 -7.29 -6.71 -0.26
C ILE A 137 -6.79 -7.66 0.81
N PHE A 138 -5.62 -7.35 1.32
CA PHE A 138 -4.95 -8.15 2.35
C PHE A 138 -4.28 -7.25 3.38
N GLU A 139 -4.12 -7.81 4.57
CA GLU A 139 -3.41 -7.17 5.66
C GLU A 139 -1.90 -7.38 5.49
N ILE A 140 -1.13 -6.37 5.88
CA ILE A 140 0.31 -6.45 6.04
C ILE A 140 0.68 -6.05 7.46
N GLU A 141 1.68 -6.74 8.02
CA GLU A 141 2.32 -6.31 9.25
C GLU A 141 3.35 -5.22 8.91
N GLN A 142 3.40 -4.17 9.72
CA GLN A 142 4.51 -3.22 9.67
C GLN A 142 5.69 -3.80 10.43
N ASN A 143 6.40 -4.73 9.80
CA ASN A 143 7.67 -5.21 10.34
C ASN A 143 8.73 -4.16 9.98
N GLY A 144 8.87 -3.17 10.86
CA GLY A 144 9.72 -2.00 10.70
C GLY A 144 11.21 -2.28 10.85
N ASP A 145 11.74 -3.28 10.15
CA ASP A 145 13.20 -3.43 10.01
C ASP A 145 13.67 -2.78 8.70
N PHE A 146 13.43 -1.47 8.57
CA PHE A 146 13.92 -0.64 7.45
C PHE A 146 15.44 -0.41 7.53
N ARG A 147 16.17 -1.15 8.36
CA ARG A 147 17.61 -0.97 8.60
C ARG A 147 18.48 -1.25 7.39
N SER A 148 17.93 -1.70 6.26
CA SER A 148 18.67 -1.82 4.99
C SER A 148 18.30 -0.75 3.97
N ASP A 149 17.22 0.00 4.17
CA ASP A 149 16.76 1.01 3.22
C ASP A 149 17.34 2.37 3.64
N TYR A 150 18.46 2.76 3.03
CA TYR A 150 19.06 4.07 3.26
C TYR A 150 18.93 4.94 2.00
N ILE A 151 18.47 6.17 2.20
CA ILE A 151 18.59 7.22 1.19
C ILE A 151 20.07 7.61 1.14
N VAL A 152 20.75 7.25 0.04
CA VAL A 152 22.13 7.68 -0.19
C VAL A 152 22.09 9.13 -0.69
N PRO A 153 22.59 10.11 0.07
CA PRO A 153 22.65 11.48 -0.40
C PRO A 153 23.61 11.60 -1.61
N PRO A 154 23.37 12.52 -2.54
CA PRO A 154 24.16 12.65 -3.78
C PRO A 154 25.67 12.89 -3.60
N SER A 155 26.13 13.19 -2.38
CA SER A 155 27.49 13.66 -2.10
C SER A 155 28.55 12.58 -1.87
N LEU A 156 28.27 11.29 -2.09
CA LEU A 156 29.31 10.25 -2.06
C LEU A 156 29.92 10.06 -3.45
N LYS A 157 30.69 11.05 -3.90
CA LYS A 157 31.72 10.80 -4.92
C LYS A 157 32.75 9.87 -4.29
N SER A 158 32.88 8.69 -4.89
CA SER A 158 33.79 7.62 -4.49
C SER A 158 35.21 8.14 -4.22
N ALA A 159 35.58 8.22 -2.95
CA ALA A 159 36.97 8.19 -2.56
C ALA A 159 37.45 6.74 -2.68
N ARG A 160 37.93 6.38 -3.88
CA ARG A 160 38.85 5.25 -4.03
C ARG A 160 40.09 5.56 -3.21
N THR A 161 40.31 4.86 -2.09
CA THR A 161 41.65 4.57 -1.56
C THR A 161 41.60 3.33 -0.67
N LEU A 162 42.29 2.28 -1.13
CA LEU A 162 42.68 1.10 -0.35
C LEU A 162 43.66 1.54 0.75
N GLN A 163 43.47 1.14 2.01
CA GLN A 163 44.55 0.73 2.94
C GLN A 163 43.93 0.38 4.32
N TRP A 164 44.20 -0.84 4.79
CA TRP A 164 44.10 -1.32 6.18
C TRP A 164 44.53 -0.27 7.21
N PHE A 165 43.81 -0.09 8.34
CA PHE A 165 44.36 0.24 9.69
C PHE A 165 43.24 0.32 10.74
N THR A 166 43.49 -0.29 11.91
CA THR A 166 42.71 -0.17 13.14
C THR A 166 42.83 1.24 13.72
N VAL A 167 41.73 1.86 14.17
CA VAL A 167 41.78 3.11 14.94
C VAL A 167 41.65 2.79 16.43
N THR A 168 42.75 2.81 17.16
CA THR A 168 42.75 2.91 18.63
C THR A 168 42.59 4.37 19.03
N SER A 169 41.57 4.67 19.83
CA SER A 169 41.40 5.99 20.45
C SER A 169 42.23 6.04 21.74
N THR A 170 43.32 6.81 21.71
CA THR A 170 43.98 7.29 22.94
C THR A 170 43.82 8.80 22.95
N THR A 171 43.14 9.31 23.97
CA THR A 171 42.94 10.74 24.16
C THR A 171 43.80 11.16 25.33
N GLU A 172 44.89 11.88 25.05
CA GLU A 172 45.60 12.66 26.07
C GLU A 172 45.31 14.14 25.81
N PHE A 173 44.73 14.81 26.81
CA PHE A 173 44.56 16.25 26.85
C PHE A 173 45.60 16.83 27.82
N LEU A 174 46.30 17.88 27.40
CA LEU A 174 46.80 18.91 28.30
C LEU A 174 45.75 20.01 28.41
#